data_AF-A0A662ITE2-F1
#
_entry.id   AF-A0A662ITE2-F1
#
_cell.length_a   1.000
_cell.length_b   1.000
_cell.length_c   1.000
_cell.angle_alpha   90.00
_cell.angle_beta   90.00
_cell.angle_gamma   90.00
#
_symmetry.space_group_name_H-M   'P 1'
#
loop_
_entity.id
_entity.type
_entity.pdbx_description
1 polymer ?
#
loop_
_entity_poly.entity_id
_entity_poly.type
_entity_poly.pdbx_seq_one_letter_code
_entity_poly.pdbx_strand_id
1 'polypeptide(L)'
;MGVGRTTFSAAGSELPVPVGATVQIPSDEKIKVSVTFENKGSRDVSGAFWFEVFYAKTLSDSSGDPATDYDTWAWESDTSDYYIENLTLRVGDSVTKDGDRPIEIASVEGWAEGDKIDAGVVLGVVIDSTTYYLDSLKIADAVEIIAPTLRVEITEVSFSEA
;
A
#
# COMPACT_ATOMS: atom_id res chain seq x y z
N MET A 1 -27.58 30.82 -13.95
CA MET A 1 -26.17 31.07 -13.58
C MET A 1 -25.99 30.56 -12.17
N GLY A 2 -25.44 29.34 -12.01
CA GLY A 2 -25.25 28.71 -10.72
C GLY A 2 -23.75 28.64 -10.41
N VAL A 3 -23.32 29.38 -9.40
CA VAL A 3 -22.08 29.09 -8.67
C VAL A 3 -22.51 28.32 -7.44
N GLY A 4 -22.09 27.08 -7.34
CA GLY A 4 -22.29 26.22 -6.18
C GLY A 4 -21.00 25.47 -5.89
N ARG A 5 -19.97 26.21 -5.48
CA ARG A 5 -18.77 25.61 -4.89
C ARG A 5 -19.03 25.54 -3.39
N THR A 6 -19.11 24.33 -2.86
CA THR A 6 -18.48 23.88 -1.60
C THR A 6 -19.23 22.70 -1.00
N THR A 7 -18.49 21.64 -0.74
CA THR A 7 -18.60 20.88 0.52
C THR A 7 -17.20 20.78 1.10
N PHE A 8 -17.05 21.20 2.35
CA PHE A 8 -15.91 20.86 3.21
C PHE A 8 -16.35 19.68 4.08
N SER A 9 -15.47 18.69 4.22
CA SER A 9 -15.26 18.00 5.49
C SER A 9 -13.92 17.27 5.43
N ALA A 10 -13.15 17.44 6.52
CA ALA A 10 -11.98 16.65 6.83
C ALA A 10 -12.43 15.28 7.35
N ALA A 11 -11.93 14.22 6.72
CA ALA A 11 -11.86 12.86 7.22
C ALA A 11 -10.61 12.24 6.56
N GLY A 12 -9.97 11.30 7.24
CA GLY A 12 -8.70 10.67 6.84
C GLY A 12 -8.60 10.41 5.33
N SER A 13 -7.41 10.64 4.79
CA SER A 13 -7.04 10.55 3.38
C SER A 13 -7.45 9.21 2.73
N GLU A 14 -8.71 9.08 2.30
CA GLU A 14 -9.22 7.93 1.53
C GLU A 14 -9.15 8.15 0.01
N LEU A 15 -8.43 9.17 -0.46
CA LEU A 15 -8.14 9.29 -1.89
C LEU A 15 -6.91 8.43 -2.21
N PRO A 16 -6.99 7.51 -3.20
CA PRO A 16 -5.83 6.75 -3.64
C PRO A 16 -4.75 7.73 -4.08
N VAL A 17 -3.59 7.65 -3.42
CA VAL A 17 -2.44 8.49 -3.76
C VAL A 17 -1.91 8.03 -5.11
N PRO A 18 -1.63 8.95 -6.06
CA PRO A 18 -1.03 8.57 -7.33
C PRO A 18 0.27 7.77 -7.11
N VAL A 19 0.45 6.69 -7.87
CA VAL A 19 1.69 5.92 -7.84
C VAL A 19 2.88 6.86 -8.09
N GLY A 20 3.84 6.87 -7.17
CA GLY A 20 5.02 7.73 -7.22
C GLY A 20 4.92 9.05 -6.44
N ALA A 21 3.81 9.33 -5.76
CA ALA A 21 3.75 10.41 -4.78
C ALA A 21 4.05 9.87 -3.36
N THR A 22 4.90 10.59 -2.62
CA THR A 22 5.20 10.30 -1.22
C THR A 22 3.97 10.54 -0.35
N VAL A 23 3.60 9.53 0.44
CA VAL A 23 2.52 9.62 1.43
C VAL A 23 3.10 10.00 2.77
N GLN A 24 2.59 11.04 3.40
CA GLN A 24 2.97 11.39 4.77
C GLN A 24 2.10 10.63 5.77
N ILE A 25 2.73 9.81 6.61
CA ILE A 25 2.05 9.00 7.62
C ILE A 25 2.62 9.34 9.00
N PRO A 26 1.76 9.73 9.97
CA PRO A 26 2.20 9.96 11.34
C PRO A 26 2.86 8.74 11.96
N SER A 27 3.91 8.94 12.76
CA SER A 27 4.67 7.86 13.39
C SER A 27 3.87 6.99 14.36
N ASP A 28 2.72 7.47 14.83
CA ASP A 28 1.77 6.78 15.70
C ASP A 28 0.64 6.05 14.94
N GLU A 29 0.66 6.09 13.62
CA GLU A 29 -0.32 5.44 12.73
C GLU A 29 0.27 4.20 12.05
N LYS A 30 -0.60 3.48 11.32
CA LYS A 30 -0.22 2.30 10.54
C LYS A 30 -0.16 2.58 9.05
N ILE A 31 0.81 1.99 8.36
CA ILE A 31 0.84 1.95 6.90
C ILE A 31 -0.11 0.85 6.43
N LYS A 32 -1.14 1.22 5.69
CA LYS A 32 -2.04 0.28 4.99
C LYS A 32 -1.85 0.46 3.49
N VAL A 33 -1.61 -0.65 2.79
CA VAL A 33 -1.44 -0.65 1.34
C VAL A 33 -2.68 -1.17 0.63
N SER A 34 -2.99 -0.56 -0.52
CA SER A 34 -4.00 -1.03 -1.47
C SER A 34 -3.35 -1.15 -2.85
N VAL A 35 -3.27 -2.36 -3.38
CA VAL A 35 -2.67 -2.66 -4.68
C VAL A 35 -3.77 -2.88 -5.71
N THR A 36 -3.67 -2.18 -6.83
CA THR A 36 -4.56 -2.39 -7.98
C THR A 36 -3.80 -3.07 -9.10
N PHE A 37 -4.32 -4.18 -9.61
CA PHE A 37 -3.72 -4.93 -10.71
C PHE A 37 -4.76 -5.33 -11.75
N GLU A 38 -4.30 -5.43 -13.00
CA GLU A 38 -5.14 -5.62 -14.19
C GLU A 38 -4.57 -6.74 -15.08
N ASN A 39 -5.44 -7.61 -15.60
CA ASN A 39 -5.04 -8.62 -16.58
C ASN A 39 -5.05 -8.00 -17.98
N LYS A 40 -3.89 -7.47 -18.38
CA LYS A 40 -3.63 -6.97 -19.74
C LYS A 40 -3.21 -8.05 -20.73
N GLY A 41 -3.25 -9.32 -20.31
CA GLY A 41 -2.92 -10.47 -21.13
C GLY A 41 -4.01 -10.80 -22.15
N SER A 42 -3.84 -11.92 -22.86
CA SER A 42 -4.79 -12.38 -23.88
C SER A 42 -5.64 -13.56 -23.42
N ARG A 43 -5.54 -13.97 -22.15
CA ARG A 43 -6.26 -15.10 -21.57
C ARG A 43 -6.64 -14.80 -20.12
N ASP A 44 -7.75 -15.37 -19.70
CA ASP A 44 -8.16 -15.35 -18.29
C ASP A 44 -7.13 -16.10 -17.45
N VAL A 45 -6.93 -15.65 -16.21
CA VAL A 45 -6.01 -16.26 -15.25
C VAL A 45 -6.79 -16.61 -14.00
N SER A 46 -6.75 -17.87 -13.61
CA SER A 46 -7.39 -18.39 -12.39
C SER A 46 -6.34 -19.05 -11.50
N GLY A 47 -6.30 -18.67 -10.23
CA GLY A 47 -5.35 -19.22 -9.26
C GLY A 47 -5.40 -18.47 -7.93
N ALA A 48 -4.47 -18.82 -7.03
CA ALA A 48 -4.27 -18.06 -5.81
C ALA A 48 -3.37 -16.87 -6.12
N PHE A 49 -3.98 -15.72 -6.40
CA PHE A 49 -3.25 -14.47 -6.59
C PHE A 49 -2.75 -13.97 -5.24
N TRP A 50 -1.54 -13.44 -5.24
CA TRP A 50 -0.91 -12.87 -4.06
C TRP A 50 -0.09 -11.66 -4.45
N PHE A 51 0.12 -10.77 -3.49
CA PHE A 51 1.20 -9.81 -3.58
C PHE A 51 1.94 -9.74 -2.25
N GLU A 52 3.20 -9.37 -2.31
CA GLU A 52 3.99 -8.99 -1.14
C GLU A 52 4.54 -7.59 -1.35
N VAL A 53 4.48 -6.78 -0.30
CA VAL A 53 4.98 -5.41 -0.26
C VAL A 53 6.09 -5.33 0.76
N PHE A 54 7.28 -5.06 0.29
CA PHE A 54 8.50 -4.91 1.08
C PHE A 54 8.72 -3.43 1.38
N TYR A 55 9.07 -3.12 2.64
CA TYR A 55 9.38 -1.76 3.06
C TYR A 55 10.78 -1.70 3.67
N ALA A 56 11.55 -0.71 3.24
CA ALA A 56 12.84 -0.36 3.84
C ALA A 56 13.16 1.11 3.60
N LYS A 57 14.11 1.69 4.33
CA LYS A 57 14.62 3.04 3.99
C LYS A 57 15.16 3.15 2.57
N THR A 58 15.70 2.06 2.04
CA THR A 58 16.17 1.98 0.66
C THR A 58 16.02 0.55 0.17
N LEU A 59 15.37 0.38 -0.97
CA LEU A 59 15.35 -0.88 -1.71
C LEU A 59 16.13 -0.70 -3.01
N SER A 60 16.78 -1.78 -3.45
CA SER A 60 17.40 -1.84 -4.78
C SER A 60 16.38 -1.54 -5.87
N ASP A 61 16.83 -0.88 -6.94
CA ASP A 61 15.97 -0.64 -8.11
C ASP A 61 15.53 -1.97 -8.74
N SER A 62 14.34 -1.98 -9.35
CA SER A 62 13.83 -3.17 -10.03
C SER A 62 14.79 -3.64 -11.11
N SER A 63 15.07 -4.94 -11.12
CA SER A 63 15.86 -5.62 -12.14
C SER A 63 15.08 -5.84 -13.44
N GLY A 64 13.75 -5.65 -13.41
CA GLY A 64 12.83 -6.02 -14.48
C GLY A 64 12.44 -7.51 -14.49
N ASP A 65 12.95 -8.31 -13.54
CA ASP A 65 12.52 -9.69 -13.30
C ASP A 65 11.83 -9.81 -11.93
N PRO A 66 10.50 -10.00 -11.88
CA PRO A 66 9.76 -10.02 -10.62
C PRO A 66 10.19 -11.09 -9.61
N ALA A 67 10.75 -12.22 -10.06
CA ALA A 67 11.27 -13.25 -9.17
C ALA A 67 12.59 -12.81 -8.50
N THR A 68 13.51 -12.24 -9.28
CA THR A 68 14.76 -11.66 -8.76
C THR A 68 14.47 -10.49 -7.81
N ASP A 69 13.48 -9.65 -8.14
CA ASP A 69 13.07 -8.52 -7.30
C ASP A 69 12.48 -9.01 -5.97
N TYR A 70 11.66 -10.06 -5.98
CA TYR A 70 11.15 -10.70 -4.76
C TYR A 70 12.27 -11.14 -3.83
N ASP A 71 13.21 -11.94 -4.35
CA ASP A 71 14.31 -12.46 -3.54
C ASP A 71 15.16 -11.30 -2.99
N THR A 72 15.46 -10.30 -3.81
CA THR A 72 16.28 -9.14 -3.43
C THR A 72 15.60 -8.32 -2.33
N TRP A 73 14.35 -7.92 -2.53
CA TRP A 73 13.64 -7.07 -1.58
C TRP A 73 13.27 -7.80 -0.30
N ALA A 74 13.04 -9.12 -0.34
CA ALA A 74 12.85 -9.93 0.86
C ALA A 74 14.09 -9.93 1.78
N TRP A 75 15.30 -9.86 1.21
CA TRP A 75 16.54 -9.74 1.99
C TRP A 75 16.81 -8.32 2.49
N GLU A 76 16.39 -7.30 1.73
CA GLU A 76 16.63 -5.90 2.04
C GLU A 76 15.58 -5.27 2.97
N SER A 77 14.37 -5.85 3.03
CA SER A 77 13.25 -5.26 3.76
C SER A 77 13.45 -5.23 5.28
N ASP A 78 13.02 -4.14 5.90
CA ASP A 78 12.88 -4.04 7.35
C ASP A 78 11.59 -4.75 7.82
N THR A 79 10.55 -4.72 6.97
CA THR A 79 9.23 -5.35 7.21
C THR A 79 8.46 -5.57 5.91
N SER A 80 7.42 -6.40 5.94
CA SER A 80 6.55 -6.66 4.78
C SER A 80 5.06 -6.80 5.14
N ASP A 81 4.22 -6.49 4.16
CA ASP A 81 2.78 -6.76 4.16
C ASP A 81 2.45 -7.69 2.98
N TYR A 82 1.40 -8.49 3.06
CA TYR A 82 1.03 -9.43 2.01
C TYR A 82 -0.48 -9.56 1.87
N TYR A 83 -0.89 -10.18 0.78
CA TYR A 83 -2.26 -10.57 0.50
C TYR A 83 -2.28 -11.88 -0.29
N ILE A 84 -3.31 -12.72 -0.10
CA ILE A 84 -3.54 -13.90 -0.94
C ILE A 84 -5.02 -14.28 -1.04
N GLU A 85 -5.51 -14.56 -2.24
CA GLU A 85 -6.88 -15.03 -2.47
C GLU A 85 -7.00 -15.85 -3.77
N ASN A 86 -7.90 -16.83 -3.78
CA ASN A 86 -8.29 -17.50 -5.01
C ASN A 86 -9.23 -16.60 -5.81
N LEU A 87 -8.80 -16.20 -7.01
CA LEU A 87 -9.59 -15.37 -7.90
C LEU A 87 -9.41 -15.79 -9.36
N THR A 88 -10.35 -15.33 -10.19
CA THR A 88 -10.23 -15.40 -11.65
C THR A 88 -10.24 -13.98 -12.18
N LEU A 89 -9.15 -13.55 -12.80
CA LEU A 89 -9.05 -12.26 -13.47
C LEU A 89 -9.27 -12.48 -14.97
N ARG A 90 -10.40 -12.02 -15.50
CA ARG A 90 -10.64 -12.09 -16.95
C ARG A 90 -9.80 -11.06 -17.68
N VAL A 91 -9.62 -11.25 -18.97
CA VAL A 91 -8.93 -10.27 -19.81
C VAL A 91 -9.61 -8.89 -19.69
N GLY A 92 -8.83 -7.88 -19.30
CA GLY A 92 -9.28 -6.50 -19.09
C GLY A 92 -9.90 -6.24 -17.71
N ASP A 93 -10.06 -7.25 -16.85
CA ASP A 93 -10.49 -7.03 -15.48
C ASP A 93 -9.37 -6.33 -14.69
N SER A 94 -9.78 -5.41 -13.81
CA SER A 94 -8.93 -4.76 -12.81
C SER A 94 -9.53 -4.98 -11.44
N VAL A 95 -8.69 -5.26 -10.44
CA VAL A 95 -9.11 -5.44 -9.04
C VAL A 95 -8.18 -4.68 -8.12
N THR A 96 -8.74 -4.18 -7.01
CA THR A 96 -7.99 -3.56 -5.91
C THR A 96 -8.11 -4.44 -4.69
N LYS A 97 -6.99 -4.71 -4.03
CA LYS A 97 -6.90 -5.55 -2.83
C LYS A 97 -6.00 -4.87 -1.80
N ASP A 98 -6.37 -5.01 -0.54
CA ASP A 98 -5.63 -4.44 0.58
C ASP A 98 -4.67 -5.49 1.15
N GLY A 99 -3.54 -5.05 1.70
CA GLY A 99 -2.67 -5.91 2.50
C GLY A 99 -3.37 -6.38 3.77
N ASP A 100 -3.06 -7.60 4.20
CA ASP A 100 -3.68 -8.27 5.36
C ASP A 100 -3.00 -7.88 6.68
N ARG A 101 -1.82 -7.23 6.65
CA ARG A 101 -1.02 -6.86 7.82
C ARG A 101 -0.51 -5.41 7.74
N PRO A 102 -1.38 -4.42 8.05
CA PRO A 102 -0.94 -3.03 8.15
C PRO A 102 0.24 -2.87 9.12
N ILE A 103 1.26 -2.13 8.69
CA ILE A 103 2.53 -1.98 9.41
C ILE A 103 2.41 -0.91 10.48
N GLU A 104 2.67 -1.28 11.73
CA GLU A 104 2.77 -0.33 12.83
C GLU A 104 4.16 0.30 12.85
N ILE A 105 4.26 1.57 12.47
CA ILE A 105 5.55 2.28 12.28
C ILE A 105 6.43 2.18 13.53
N ALA A 106 5.85 2.41 14.70
CA ALA A 106 6.55 2.34 15.98
C ALA A 106 7.14 0.95 16.32
N SER A 107 6.73 -0.11 15.60
CA SER A 107 7.24 -1.48 15.81
C SER A 107 8.41 -1.84 14.91
N VAL A 108 8.73 -1.02 13.91
CA VAL A 108 9.83 -1.28 12.97
C VAL A 108 11.11 -0.62 13.50
N GLU A 109 12.11 -1.44 13.81
CA GLU A 109 13.37 -0.94 14.37
C GLU A 109 14.10 -0.02 13.38
N GLY A 110 14.56 1.13 13.87
CA GLY A 110 15.35 2.08 13.09
C GLY A 110 14.54 3.07 12.26
N TRP A 111 13.21 2.93 12.18
CA TRP A 111 12.33 3.93 11.58
C TRP A 111 12.04 5.08 12.56
N ALA A 112 12.07 6.31 12.07
CA ALA A 112 11.87 7.52 12.84
C ALA A 112 11.23 8.64 12.00
N GLU A 113 10.72 9.68 12.67
CA GLU A 113 10.23 10.89 12.00
C GLU A 113 11.29 11.49 11.06
N GLY A 114 10.85 11.86 9.86
CA GLY A 114 11.69 12.36 8.77
C GLY A 114 12.32 11.28 7.90
N ASP A 115 12.24 10.00 8.28
CA ASP A 115 12.65 8.92 7.39
C ASP A 115 11.71 8.82 6.19
N LYS A 116 12.31 8.48 5.05
CA LYS A 116 11.61 8.10 3.84
C LYS A 116 11.79 6.62 3.60
N ILE A 117 10.68 5.95 3.30
CA ILE A 117 10.59 4.50 3.16
C ILE A 117 10.25 4.18 1.70
N ASP A 118 11.09 3.38 1.07
CA ASP A 118 10.84 2.76 -0.22
C ASP A 118 9.83 1.61 -0.06
N ALA A 119 9.01 1.40 -1.08
CA ALA A 119 8.10 0.25 -1.17
C ALA A 119 8.38 -0.56 -2.45
N GLY A 120 8.60 -1.86 -2.31
CA GLY A 120 8.72 -2.81 -3.42
C GLY A 120 7.51 -3.74 -3.42
N VAL A 121 6.72 -3.74 -4.48
CA VAL A 121 5.55 -4.61 -4.63
C VAL A 121 5.87 -5.71 -5.63
N VAL A 122 5.61 -6.97 -5.28
CA VAL A 122 5.66 -8.10 -6.21
C VAL A 122 4.29 -8.75 -6.29
N LEU A 123 3.78 -8.94 -7.50
CA LEU A 123 2.53 -9.64 -7.79
C LEU A 123 2.84 -11.04 -8.32
N GLY A 124 2.13 -12.04 -7.81
CA GLY A 124 2.22 -13.40 -8.33
C GLY A 124 0.89 -14.15 -8.29
N VAL A 125 0.92 -15.34 -8.87
CA VAL A 125 -0.19 -16.29 -8.82
C VAL A 125 0.34 -17.70 -8.64
N VAL A 126 -0.34 -18.50 -7.82
CA VAL A 126 -0.10 -19.94 -7.71
C VAL A 126 -1.16 -20.68 -8.53
N ILE A 127 -0.70 -21.46 -9.51
CA ILE A 127 -1.54 -22.31 -10.36
C ILE A 127 -0.98 -23.72 -10.27
N ASP A 128 -1.80 -24.70 -9.87
CA ASP A 128 -1.41 -26.10 -9.73
C ASP A 128 -0.10 -26.29 -8.93
N SER A 129 -0.02 -25.61 -7.78
CA SER A 129 1.15 -25.59 -6.88
C SER A 129 2.45 -24.99 -7.46
N THR A 130 2.38 -24.38 -8.64
CA THR A 130 3.50 -23.64 -9.23
C THR A 130 3.31 -22.15 -9.02
N THR A 131 4.31 -21.48 -8.43
CA THR A 131 4.32 -20.03 -8.27
C THR A 131 4.83 -19.37 -9.55
N TYR A 132 4.04 -18.42 -10.06
CA TYR A 132 4.40 -17.54 -11.15
C TYR A 132 4.51 -16.12 -10.62
N TYR A 133 5.67 -15.50 -10.80
CA TYR A 133 5.88 -14.07 -10.53
C TYR A 133 5.47 -13.30 -11.79
N LEU A 134 4.52 -12.38 -11.65
CA LEU A 134 3.82 -11.76 -12.78
C LEU A 134 4.34 -10.36 -13.07
N ASP A 135 4.54 -9.54 -12.03
CA ASP A 135 4.95 -8.15 -12.15
C ASP A 135 5.63 -7.68 -10.86
N SER A 136 6.47 -6.64 -10.95
CA SER A 136 7.10 -5.99 -9.82
C SER A 136 7.17 -4.47 -10.02
N LEU A 137 7.04 -3.73 -8.93
CA LEU A 137 7.07 -2.27 -8.96
C LEU A 137 7.80 -1.73 -7.74
N LYS A 138 8.84 -0.94 -7.99
CA LYS A 138 9.54 -0.16 -6.95
C LYS A 138 8.99 1.27 -6.92
N ILE A 139 8.66 1.75 -5.73
CA ILE A 139 8.27 3.12 -5.45
C ILE A 139 9.30 3.71 -4.49
N ALA A 140 10.15 4.60 -5.00
CA ALA A 140 11.10 5.32 -4.18
C ALA A 140 10.38 6.35 -3.31
N ASP A 141 10.83 6.54 -2.07
CA ASP A 141 10.24 7.51 -1.13
C ASP A 141 8.70 7.38 -1.04
N ALA A 142 8.19 6.14 -0.99
CA ALA A 142 6.75 5.86 -1.00
C ALA A 142 6.04 6.46 0.23
N VAL A 143 6.69 6.42 1.39
CA VAL A 143 6.18 6.97 2.66
C VAL A 143 7.21 7.90 3.28
N GLU A 144 6.77 9.04 3.79
CA GLU A 144 7.52 9.90 4.71
C GLU A 144 6.88 9.81 6.09
N ILE A 145 7.66 9.40 7.09
CA ILE A 145 7.18 9.32 8.47
C ILE A 145 7.19 10.73 9.04
N ILE A 146 6.03 11.22 9.49
CA ILE A 146 5.90 12.56 10.07
C ILE A 146 5.56 12.48 11.56
N ALA A 147 5.79 13.59 12.26
CA ALA A 147 5.37 13.71 13.66
C ALA A 147 3.85 13.48 13.82
N PRO A 148 3.40 12.93 14.96
CA PRO A 148 1.99 12.77 15.27
C PRO A 148 1.22 14.08 15.03
N THR A 149 0.16 14.01 14.23
CA THR A 149 -0.71 15.17 14.04
C THR A 149 -1.69 15.22 15.20
N LEU A 150 -1.68 16.30 15.98
CA LEU A 150 -2.67 16.49 17.04
C LEU A 150 -4.08 16.53 16.43
N ARG A 151 -4.86 15.45 16.57
CA ARG A 151 -6.27 15.39 16.18
C ARG A 151 -7.14 15.48 17.42
N VAL A 152 -7.67 16.66 17.70
CA VAL A 152 -8.73 16.86 18.69
C VAL A 152 -10.03 17.08 17.94
N GLU A 153 -11.02 16.23 18.19
CA GLU A 153 -12.36 16.32 17.60
C GLU A 153 -13.39 16.43 18.72
N ILE A 154 -14.32 17.38 18.57
CA ILE A 154 -15.51 17.43 19.43
C ILE A 154 -16.48 16.39 18.89
N THR A 155 -16.58 15.24 19.55
CA THR A 155 -17.48 14.16 19.13
C THR A 155 -18.92 14.38 19.60
N GLU A 156 -19.10 15.16 20.68
CA GLU A 156 -20.41 15.45 21.26
C GLU A 156 -20.38 16.76 22.05
N VAL A 157 -21.48 17.52 22.01
CA VAL A 157 -21.72 18.68 22.86
C VAL A 157 -23.13 18.59 23.43
N SER A 158 -23.28 18.78 24.74
CA SER A 158 -24.59 18.92 25.38
C SER A 158 -24.64 20.16 26.28
N PHE A 159 -25.83 20.73 26.43
CA PHE A 159 -26.12 21.90 27.25
C PHE A 159 -27.28 21.58 28.20
N SER A 160 -27.23 22.05 29.44
CA SER A 160 -28.33 21.96 30.40
C SER A 160 -28.65 23.33 31.00
N GLU A 161 -29.85 23.48 31.56
CA GLU A 161 -30.21 24.64 32.37
C GLU A 161 -29.38 24.69 33.67
N ALA A 162 -29.29 25.88 34.28
CA ALA A 162 -28.54 26.13 35.51
C ALA A 162 -29.44 26.15 36.74
#